data_AF-A0A6I9YKS9-F1
#
_entry.id   AF-A0A6I9YKS9-F1
#
_cell.length_a   1.000
_cell.length_b   1.000
_cell.length_c   1.000
_cell.angle_alpha   90.00
_cell.angle_beta   90.00
_cell.angle_gamma   90.00
#
_symmetry.space_group_name_H-M   'P 1'
#
loop_
_entity.id
_entity.type
_entity.pdbx_description
1 polymer ?
#
loop_
_entity_poly.entity_id
_entity_poly.type
_entity_poly.pdbx_seq_one_letter_code
_entity_poly.pdbx_strand_id
1 'polypeptide(L)'
;MSLLECLGQIRSLLIVQMGLEEENLMIQSIGNIMNNKVFYQHPNLMRALGMHETVMEVMVNVLGGGDSKEIRFPKMVTNCCRFLCYFCRISRQNQRSMFDHLSYLLQNSGIGLGMRGSTPLDVAAASVIDNNELALALQEQDLEKVVTYLAGTGLQSCPMLLSKGYPDIGWNPCGGERYLDFLRFTVFVNGESVEENANVVVRLLIRRPECFGPALRGEGGNGLLAAIEEAIQISQDPARDGPTVKKDRRRE
;
A
#
# COMPACT_ATOMS: atom_id res chain seq x y z
N MET A 1 -28.14 -2.97 11.53
CA MET A 1 -27.77 -4.11 10.67
C MET A 1 -26.77 -4.95 11.40
N SER A 2 -27.08 -6.23 11.56
CA SER A 2 -26.23 -7.17 12.28
C SER A 2 -24.95 -7.40 11.49
N LEU A 3 -23.81 -7.58 12.18
CA LEU A 3 -22.51 -7.87 11.55
C LEU A 3 -22.60 -9.01 10.51
N LEU A 4 -23.45 -10.00 10.80
CA LEU A 4 -23.69 -11.17 9.96
C LEU A 4 -24.42 -10.83 8.66
N GLU A 5 -25.39 -9.91 8.67
CA GLU A 5 -26.05 -9.43 7.45
C GLU A 5 -25.03 -8.79 6.51
N CYS A 6 -24.18 -7.90 7.03
CA CYS A 6 -23.14 -7.25 6.22
C CYS A 6 -22.13 -8.26 5.67
N LEU A 7 -21.75 -9.27 6.46
CA LEU A 7 -20.89 -10.34 5.96
C LEU A 7 -21.58 -11.16 4.84
N GLY A 8 -22.89 -11.43 4.98
CA GLY A 8 -23.68 -12.08 3.93
C GLY A 8 -23.70 -11.27 2.64
N GLN A 9 -23.86 -9.95 2.74
CA GLN A 9 -23.78 -9.03 1.59
C GLN A 9 -22.42 -9.10 0.91
N ILE A 10 -21.31 -9.03 1.66
CA ILE A 10 -19.97 -9.15 1.07
C ILE A 10 -19.78 -10.51 0.40
N ARG A 11 -20.21 -11.61 1.03
CA ARG A 11 -20.09 -12.95 0.44
C ARG A 11 -20.89 -13.11 -0.84
N SER A 12 -22.05 -12.45 -0.97
CA SER A 12 -22.80 -12.47 -2.23
C SER A 12 -22.03 -11.82 -3.39
N LEU A 13 -21.09 -10.92 -3.12
CA LEU A 13 -20.27 -10.29 -4.16
C LEU A 13 -19.19 -11.22 -4.73
N LEU A 14 -18.86 -12.33 -4.05
CA LEU A 14 -17.87 -13.29 -4.55
C LEU A 14 -18.30 -13.98 -5.85
N ILE A 15 -19.60 -14.12 -6.07
CA ILE A 15 -20.17 -14.83 -7.24
C ILE A 15 -20.70 -13.89 -8.32
N VAL A 16 -20.64 -12.57 -8.08
CA VAL A 16 -21.21 -11.55 -8.97
C VAL A 16 -20.09 -10.82 -9.71
N GLN A 17 -20.33 -10.52 -10.99
CA GLN A 17 -19.42 -9.68 -11.77
C GLN A 17 -19.45 -8.25 -11.23
N MET A 18 -18.27 -7.70 -10.90
CA MET A 18 -18.18 -6.38 -10.27
C MET A 18 -18.64 -5.24 -11.20
N GLY A 19 -19.62 -4.47 -10.73
CA GLY A 19 -20.12 -3.23 -11.30
C GLY A 19 -20.10 -2.06 -10.30
N LEU A 20 -20.68 -0.92 -10.69
CA LEU A 20 -20.73 0.30 -9.86
C LEU A 20 -21.66 0.14 -8.65
N GLU A 21 -22.75 -0.63 -8.79
CA GLU A 21 -23.67 -0.91 -7.68
C GLU A 21 -22.99 -1.82 -6.65
N GLU A 22 -22.29 -2.85 -7.10
CA GLU A 22 -21.50 -3.76 -6.28
C GLU A 22 -20.35 -3.04 -5.56
N GLU A 23 -19.66 -2.12 -6.24
CA GLU A 23 -18.63 -1.27 -5.60
C GLU A 23 -19.22 -0.48 -4.42
N ASN A 24 -20.35 0.19 -4.62
CA ASN A 24 -20.98 0.99 -3.56
C ASN A 24 -21.48 0.09 -2.41
N LEU A 25 -22.06 -1.07 -2.73
CA LEU A 25 -22.52 -2.04 -1.74
C LEU A 25 -21.34 -2.58 -0.91
N MET A 26 -20.22 -2.88 -1.55
CA MET A 26 -19.00 -3.34 -0.86
C MET A 26 -18.47 -2.28 0.10
N ILE A 27 -18.34 -1.03 -0.36
CA ILE A 27 -17.86 0.09 0.46
C ILE A 27 -18.79 0.32 1.65
N GLN A 28 -20.10 0.31 1.45
CA GLN A 28 -21.07 0.50 2.52
C GLN A 28 -21.03 -0.65 3.53
N SER A 29 -20.93 -1.90 3.05
CA SER A 29 -20.87 -3.10 3.91
C SER A 29 -19.61 -3.09 4.78
N ILE A 30 -18.44 -2.78 4.19
CA ILE A 30 -17.18 -2.60 4.92
C ILE A 30 -17.31 -1.47 5.95
N GLY A 31 -17.89 -0.33 5.57
CA GLY A 31 -18.13 0.80 6.48
C GLY A 31 -18.96 0.42 7.69
N ASN A 32 -20.03 -0.36 7.48
CA ASN A 32 -20.89 -0.85 8.57
C ASN A 32 -20.17 -1.81 9.50
N ILE A 33 -19.32 -2.70 8.96
CA ILE A 33 -18.51 -3.63 9.77
C ILE A 33 -17.48 -2.85 10.61
N MET A 34 -16.76 -1.90 10.00
CA MET A 34 -15.75 -1.09 10.70
C MET A 34 -16.36 -0.19 11.78
N ASN A 35 -17.64 0.18 11.67
CA ASN A 35 -18.37 0.95 12.69
C ASN A 35 -19.03 0.06 13.76
N ASN A 36 -18.93 -1.26 13.64
CA ASN A 36 -19.52 -2.20 14.60
C ASN A 36 -18.55 -2.48 15.76
N LYS A 37 -19.00 -2.31 17.01
CA LYS A 37 -18.17 -2.55 18.20
C LYS A 37 -17.71 -4.00 18.36
N VAL A 38 -18.51 -4.97 17.90
CA VAL A 38 -18.19 -6.41 17.96
C VAL A 38 -16.90 -6.72 17.17
N PHE A 39 -16.64 -5.98 16.09
CA PHE A 39 -15.41 -6.10 15.31
C PHE A 39 -14.16 -5.90 16.17
N TYR A 40 -14.17 -4.88 17.04
CA TYR A 40 -13.05 -4.56 17.92
C TYR A 40 -13.03 -5.39 19.20
N GLN A 41 -14.20 -5.79 19.71
CA GLN A 41 -14.31 -6.56 20.95
C GLN A 41 -13.96 -8.04 20.78
N HIS A 42 -14.23 -8.61 19.60
CA HIS A 42 -14.10 -10.05 19.35
C HIS A 42 -13.30 -10.33 18.05
N PRO A 43 -12.00 -10.03 18.01
CA PRO A 43 -11.16 -10.28 16.82
C PRO A 43 -11.12 -11.76 16.41
N ASN A 44 -11.17 -12.68 17.37
CA ASN A 44 -11.22 -14.12 17.12
C ASN A 44 -12.46 -14.54 16.32
N LEU A 45 -13.60 -13.88 16.54
CA LEU A 45 -14.83 -14.14 15.78
C LEU A 45 -14.66 -13.73 14.32
N MET A 46 -14.04 -12.58 14.05
CA MET A 46 -13.80 -12.10 12.67
C MET A 46 -12.90 -13.08 11.90
N ARG A 47 -11.91 -13.65 12.58
CA ARG A 47 -11.04 -14.68 12.01
C ARG A 47 -11.79 -15.98 11.77
N ALA A 48 -12.56 -16.48 12.74
CA ALA A 48 -13.36 -17.70 12.60
C ALA A 48 -14.42 -17.61 11.49
N LEU A 49 -14.92 -16.41 11.22
CA LEU A 49 -15.86 -16.14 10.12
C LEU A 49 -15.17 -16.01 8.74
N GLY A 50 -13.85 -16.09 8.65
CA GLY A 50 -13.13 -15.93 7.37
C GLY A 50 -13.34 -14.56 6.71
N MET A 51 -13.58 -13.52 7.52
CA MET A 51 -13.97 -12.21 6.99
C MET A 51 -12.86 -11.56 6.16
N HIS A 52 -11.61 -11.70 6.61
CA HIS A 52 -10.42 -11.21 5.92
C HIS A 52 -10.19 -11.93 4.58
N GLU A 53 -10.38 -13.25 4.53
CA GLU A 53 -10.31 -14.06 3.31
C GLU A 53 -11.36 -13.58 2.29
N THR A 54 -12.62 -13.42 2.72
CA THR A 54 -13.71 -12.97 1.83
C THR A 54 -13.39 -11.58 1.22
N VAL A 55 -12.93 -10.63 2.05
CA VAL A 55 -12.58 -9.28 1.56
C VAL A 55 -11.38 -9.32 0.62
N MET A 56 -10.39 -10.17 0.91
CA MET A 56 -9.22 -10.34 0.08
C MET A 56 -9.57 -10.97 -1.28
N GLU A 57 -10.43 -11.98 -1.32
CA GLU A 57 -10.90 -12.61 -2.57
C GLU A 57 -11.64 -11.61 -3.46
N VAL A 58 -12.56 -10.80 -2.91
CA VAL A 58 -13.23 -9.74 -3.69
C VAL A 58 -12.22 -8.73 -4.22
N MET A 59 -11.21 -8.38 -3.41
CA MET A 59 -10.13 -7.50 -3.86
C MET A 59 -9.34 -8.15 -5.01
N VAL A 60 -8.96 -9.43 -4.90
CA VAL A 60 -8.24 -10.19 -5.93
C VAL A 60 -9.01 -10.22 -7.25
N ASN A 61 -10.32 -10.45 -7.21
CA ASN A 61 -11.18 -10.49 -8.41
C ASN A 61 -11.18 -9.17 -9.19
N VAL A 62 -10.92 -8.05 -8.51
CA VAL A 62 -10.85 -6.72 -9.12
C VAL A 62 -9.44 -6.38 -9.59
N LEU A 63 -8.41 -6.91 -8.93
CA LEU A 63 -7.02 -6.71 -9.32
C LEU A 63 -6.59 -7.64 -10.47
N GLY A 64 -7.14 -8.86 -10.55
CA GLY A 64 -6.74 -9.89 -11.53
C GLY A 64 -7.23 -9.68 -12.97
N GLY A 65 -7.78 -8.51 -13.30
CA GLY A 65 -8.47 -8.23 -14.57
C GLY A 65 -7.61 -7.75 -15.75
N GLY A 66 -6.29 -7.60 -15.63
CA GLY A 66 -5.44 -7.31 -16.80
C GLY A 66 -4.03 -6.81 -16.49
N ASP A 67 -3.13 -6.99 -17.46
CA ASP A 67 -1.76 -6.45 -17.49
C ASP A 67 -1.73 -4.90 -17.51
N SER A 68 -2.88 -4.26 -17.69
CA SER A 68 -3.06 -2.82 -17.57
C SER A 68 -3.09 -2.41 -16.10
N LYS A 69 -2.14 -1.57 -15.68
CA LYS A 69 -2.03 -0.96 -14.33
C LYS A 69 -3.20 -0.03 -13.94
N GLU A 70 -4.32 -0.08 -14.67
CA GLU A 70 -5.48 0.78 -14.46
C GLU A 70 -6.52 0.06 -13.59
N ILE A 71 -6.69 0.55 -12.36
CA ILE A 71 -7.62 -0.04 -11.39
C ILE A 71 -9.04 0.36 -11.77
N ARG A 72 -9.88 -0.62 -12.11
CA ARG A 72 -11.29 -0.38 -12.50
C ARG A 72 -12.15 0.20 -11.36
N PHE A 73 -11.93 -0.27 -10.12
CA PHE A 73 -12.70 0.14 -8.93
C PHE A 73 -11.77 0.61 -7.79
N PRO A 74 -11.13 1.79 -7.94
CA PRO A 74 -10.06 2.24 -7.05
C PRO A 74 -10.53 2.53 -5.63
N LYS A 75 -11.76 3.04 -5.46
CA LYS A 75 -12.30 3.40 -4.14
C LYS A 75 -12.60 2.15 -3.33
N MET A 76 -13.16 1.13 -3.97
CA MET A 76 -13.39 -0.16 -3.33
C MET A 76 -12.08 -0.79 -2.85
N VAL A 77 -11.07 -0.90 -3.71
CA VAL A 77 -9.75 -1.47 -3.36
C VAL A 77 -9.16 -0.73 -2.16
N THR A 78 -9.24 0.60 -2.14
CA THR A 78 -8.77 1.43 -1.02
C THR A 78 -9.50 1.10 0.29
N ASN A 79 -10.83 0.89 0.24
CA ASN A 79 -11.62 0.55 1.42
C ASN A 79 -11.35 -0.89 1.90
N CYS A 80 -11.17 -1.85 0.98
CA CYS A 80 -10.76 -3.22 1.31
C CYS A 80 -9.39 -3.21 2.01
N CYS A 81 -8.40 -2.52 1.44
CA CYS A 81 -7.07 -2.41 2.05
C CYS A 81 -7.15 -1.75 3.43
N ARG A 82 -7.94 -0.68 3.59
CA ARG A 82 -8.12 0.00 4.88
C ARG A 82 -8.74 -0.94 5.93
N PHE A 83 -9.76 -1.70 5.54
CA PHE A 83 -10.37 -2.71 6.41
C PHE A 83 -9.35 -3.76 6.85
N LEU A 84 -8.57 -4.30 5.91
CA LEU A 84 -7.55 -5.31 6.19
C LEU A 84 -6.45 -4.76 7.12
N CYS A 85 -6.04 -3.50 6.94
CA CYS A 85 -5.13 -2.84 7.88
C CYS A 85 -5.71 -2.76 9.30
N TYR A 86 -7.00 -2.45 9.47
CA TYR A 86 -7.63 -2.48 10.79
C TYR A 86 -7.72 -3.90 11.35
N PHE A 87 -8.06 -4.89 10.52
CA PHE A 87 -8.10 -6.30 10.91
C PHE A 87 -6.75 -6.79 11.46
N CYS A 88 -5.64 -6.38 10.84
CA CYS A 88 -4.28 -6.61 11.35
C CYS A 88 -4.05 -5.93 12.70
N ARG A 89 -4.39 -4.63 12.83
CA ARG A 89 -4.11 -3.84 14.04
C ARG A 89 -4.78 -4.34 15.31
N ILE A 90 -5.96 -4.95 15.20
CA ILE A 90 -6.73 -5.39 16.38
C ILE A 90 -6.20 -6.69 17.01
N SER A 91 -5.35 -7.46 16.32
CA SER A 91 -4.83 -8.72 16.88
C SER A 91 -3.57 -9.22 16.17
N ARG A 92 -2.53 -9.58 16.95
CA ARG A 92 -1.33 -10.24 16.42
C ARG A 92 -1.63 -11.55 15.70
N GLN A 93 -2.63 -12.29 16.14
CA GLN A 93 -3.03 -13.53 15.46
C GLN A 93 -3.74 -13.26 14.13
N ASN A 94 -4.42 -12.12 14.00
CA ASN A 94 -4.98 -11.69 12.70
C ASN A 94 -3.88 -11.29 11.72
N GLN A 95 -2.81 -10.66 12.21
CA GLN A 95 -1.62 -10.40 11.40
C GLN A 95 -1.05 -11.70 10.85
N ARG A 96 -0.96 -12.76 11.66
CA ARG A 96 -0.50 -14.08 11.20
C ARG A 96 -1.34 -14.60 10.03
N SER A 97 -2.67 -14.54 10.13
CA SER A 97 -3.55 -14.95 9.03
C SER A 97 -3.33 -14.11 7.77
N MET A 98 -3.07 -12.81 7.90
CA MET A 98 -2.74 -11.96 6.75
C MET A 98 -1.31 -12.18 6.22
N PHE A 99 -0.38 -12.61 7.07
CA PHE A 99 1.00 -12.91 6.70
C PHE A 99 1.10 -14.10 5.75
N ASP A 100 0.21 -15.09 5.89
CA ASP A 100 0.11 -16.23 4.96
C ASP A 100 -0.19 -15.76 3.51
N HIS A 101 -0.75 -14.56 3.35
CA HIS A 101 -1.05 -13.92 2.07
C HIS A 101 -0.01 -12.90 1.61
N LEU A 102 1.11 -12.74 2.34
CA LEU A 102 2.10 -11.69 2.11
C LEU A 102 2.64 -11.68 0.67
N SER A 103 3.03 -12.84 0.13
CA SER A 103 3.64 -12.91 -1.21
C SER A 103 2.70 -12.38 -2.30
N TYR A 104 1.40 -12.66 -2.19
CA TYR A 104 0.38 -12.13 -3.10
C TYR A 104 0.23 -10.61 -2.95
N LEU A 105 0.19 -10.10 -1.72
CA LEU A 105 0.11 -8.66 -1.46
C LEU A 105 1.33 -7.93 -2.03
N LEU A 106 2.52 -8.52 -1.90
CA LEU A 106 3.76 -7.97 -2.44
C LEU A 106 3.77 -8.00 -3.98
N GLN A 107 3.30 -9.08 -4.62
CA GLN A 107 3.15 -9.12 -6.09
C GLN A 107 2.26 -8.00 -6.62
N ASN A 108 1.24 -7.61 -5.85
CA ASN A 108 0.29 -6.54 -6.20
C ASN A 108 0.62 -5.20 -5.53
N SER A 109 1.81 -5.05 -4.92
CA SER A 109 2.18 -3.85 -4.15
C SER A 109 2.33 -2.58 -5.00
N GLY A 110 2.59 -2.74 -6.31
CA GLY A 110 2.69 -1.61 -7.25
C GLY A 110 1.38 -0.87 -7.48
N ILE A 111 0.26 -1.41 -7.01
CA ILE A 111 -1.08 -0.91 -7.25
C ILE A 111 -1.38 0.25 -6.31
N GLY A 112 -1.74 1.41 -6.89
CA GLY A 112 -2.19 2.56 -6.12
C GLY A 112 -1.09 3.34 -5.39
N LEU A 113 0.20 3.11 -5.72
CA LEU A 113 1.33 3.81 -5.08
C LEU A 113 1.30 5.34 -5.21
N GLY A 114 0.62 5.88 -6.23
CA GLY A 114 0.40 7.33 -6.42
C GLY A 114 -0.96 7.84 -5.94
N MET A 115 -1.75 6.99 -5.28
CA MET A 115 -3.10 7.33 -4.80
C MET A 115 -3.09 7.66 -3.30
N ARG A 116 -3.94 8.60 -2.91
CA ARG A 116 -4.28 8.78 -1.49
C ARG A 116 -5.14 7.61 -1.04
N GLY A 117 -4.71 6.93 0.02
CA GLY A 117 -5.44 5.82 0.61
C GLY A 117 -4.54 4.63 0.93
N SER A 118 -5.18 3.58 1.46
CA SER A 118 -4.56 2.29 1.74
C SER A 118 -4.39 1.48 0.46
N THR A 119 -3.23 0.87 0.32
CA THR A 119 -2.80 0.03 -0.81
C THR A 119 -2.52 -1.39 -0.33
N PRO A 120 -2.38 -2.38 -1.25
CA PRO A 120 -1.96 -3.72 -0.87
C PRO A 120 -0.62 -3.76 -0.12
N LEU A 121 0.31 -2.84 -0.44
CA LEU A 121 1.57 -2.69 0.28
C LEU A 121 1.37 -2.26 1.74
N ASP A 122 0.40 -1.39 2.01
CA ASP A 122 0.07 -0.97 3.38
C ASP A 122 -0.51 -2.15 4.19
N VAL A 123 -1.25 -3.06 3.55
CA VAL A 123 -1.75 -4.29 4.17
C VAL A 123 -0.59 -5.24 4.47
N ALA A 124 0.35 -5.39 3.53
CA ALA A 124 1.57 -6.18 3.73
C ALA A 124 2.42 -5.61 4.88
N ALA A 125 2.55 -4.29 5.00
CA ALA A 125 3.21 -3.66 6.13
C ALA A 125 2.44 -3.94 7.44
N ALA A 126 1.11 -3.80 7.43
CA ALA A 126 0.27 -4.02 8.61
C ALA A 126 0.29 -5.48 9.11
N SER A 127 0.56 -6.46 8.24
CA SER A 127 0.70 -7.86 8.65
C SER A 127 2.02 -8.17 9.36
N VAL A 128 3.01 -7.27 9.33
CA VAL A 128 4.32 -7.47 9.97
C VAL A 128 4.56 -6.49 11.12
N ILE A 129 3.98 -5.27 11.04
CA ILE A 129 4.24 -4.19 11.99
C ILE A 129 3.97 -4.60 13.44
N ASP A 130 4.84 -4.17 14.35
CA ASP A 130 4.76 -4.44 15.80
C ASP A 130 4.72 -5.94 16.18
N ASN A 131 5.16 -6.82 15.28
CA ASN A 131 5.17 -8.27 15.46
C ASN A 131 6.54 -8.89 15.17
N ASN A 132 7.34 -9.08 16.22
CA ASN A 132 8.71 -9.59 16.12
C ASN A 132 8.77 -10.99 15.49
N GLU A 133 7.82 -11.87 15.81
CA GLU A 133 7.79 -13.24 15.27
C GLU A 133 7.59 -13.24 13.75
N LEU A 134 6.70 -12.37 13.24
CA LEU A 134 6.45 -12.26 11.80
C LEU A 134 7.57 -11.54 11.08
N ALA A 135 8.18 -10.54 11.71
CA ALA A 135 9.35 -9.87 11.15
C ALA A 135 10.52 -10.85 10.98
N LEU A 136 10.76 -11.73 11.96
CA LEU A 136 11.78 -12.79 11.87
C LEU A 136 11.39 -13.92 10.90
N ALA A 137 10.10 -14.10 10.63
CA ALA A 137 9.61 -15.09 9.67
C ALA A 137 9.68 -14.61 8.21
N LEU A 138 10.05 -13.35 7.96
CA LEU A 138 10.21 -12.82 6.60
C LEU A 138 11.33 -13.54 5.86
N GLN A 139 11.11 -13.80 4.58
CA GLN A 139 12.11 -14.43 3.73
C GLN A 139 12.93 -13.39 2.98
N GLU A 140 14.18 -13.72 2.65
CA GLU A 140 15.03 -12.88 1.79
C GLU A 140 14.34 -12.59 0.45
N GLN A 141 13.54 -13.53 -0.07
CA GLN A 141 12.76 -13.36 -1.32
C GLN A 141 11.70 -12.26 -1.23
N ASP A 142 11.05 -12.09 -0.08
CA ASP A 142 10.04 -11.06 0.13
C ASP A 142 10.68 -9.67 0.12
N LEU A 143 11.81 -9.53 0.82
CA LEU A 143 12.60 -8.29 0.88
C LEU A 143 13.22 -7.97 -0.48
N GLU A 144 13.76 -8.97 -1.19
CA GLU A 144 14.34 -8.79 -2.52
C GLU A 144 13.29 -8.29 -3.53
N LYS A 145 12.07 -8.81 -3.47
CA LYS A 145 10.97 -8.36 -4.33
C LYS A 145 10.66 -6.88 -4.10
N VAL A 146 10.57 -6.45 -2.84
CA VAL A 146 10.35 -5.04 -2.48
C VAL A 146 11.50 -4.15 -2.94
N VAL A 147 12.75 -4.56 -2.73
CA VAL A 147 13.92 -3.80 -3.20
C VAL A 147 13.96 -3.71 -4.73
N THR A 148 13.53 -4.76 -5.44
CA THR A 148 13.41 -4.74 -6.91
C THR A 148 12.38 -3.71 -7.37
N TYR A 149 11.22 -3.64 -6.69
CA TYR A 149 10.22 -2.63 -7.01
C TYR A 149 10.68 -1.21 -6.64
N LEU A 150 11.38 -1.03 -5.53
CA LEU A 150 12.00 0.23 -5.14
C LEU A 150 12.99 0.71 -6.21
N ALA A 151 13.87 -0.17 -6.71
CA ALA A 151 14.77 0.14 -7.83
C ALA A 151 13.96 0.60 -9.06
N GLY A 152 12.85 -0.06 -9.37
CA GLY A 152 11.92 0.34 -10.42
C GLY A 152 11.38 1.77 -10.23
N THR A 153 11.00 2.16 -9.00
CA THR A 153 10.57 3.55 -8.71
C THR A 153 11.66 4.57 -8.91
N GLY A 154 12.93 4.17 -8.82
CA GLY A 154 14.07 5.02 -9.11
C GLY A 154 14.33 5.25 -10.60
N LEU A 155 13.77 4.42 -11.48
CA LEU A 155 13.99 4.45 -12.93
C LEU A 155 12.75 4.84 -13.74
N GLN A 156 11.59 4.89 -13.09
CA GLN A 156 10.30 5.11 -13.74
C GLN A 156 9.61 6.33 -13.15
N SER A 157 9.15 7.21 -14.01
CA SER A 157 8.23 8.30 -13.68
C SER A 157 6.91 7.78 -13.13
N CYS A 158 6.20 8.58 -12.35
CA CYS A 158 4.90 8.20 -11.79
C CYS A 158 3.77 8.43 -12.82
N PRO A 159 3.22 7.39 -13.48
CA PRO A 159 2.24 7.58 -14.56
C PRO A 159 0.99 8.32 -14.10
N MET A 160 0.64 8.14 -12.81
CA MET A 160 -0.52 8.77 -12.20
C MET A 160 -0.36 10.27 -11.93
N LEU A 161 0.87 10.74 -11.70
CA LEU A 161 1.15 12.16 -11.59
C LEU A 161 1.21 12.78 -12.99
N LEU A 162 1.81 12.09 -13.96
CA LEU A 162 1.82 12.51 -15.36
C LEU A 162 0.40 12.68 -15.92
N SER A 163 -0.51 11.72 -15.65
CA SER A 163 -1.90 11.81 -16.08
C SER A 163 -2.67 12.98 -15.43
N LYS A 164 -2.18 13.52 -14.30
CA LYS A 164 -2.72 14.69 -13.61
C LYS A 164 -2.04 16.00 -14.03
N GLY A 165 -1.11 15.96 -14.97
CA GLY A 165 -0.41 17.14 -15.48
C GLY A 165 0.77 17.60 -14.62
N TYR A 166 1.28 16.75 -13.72
CA TYR A 166 2.52 17.07 -12.99
C TYR A 166 3.75 16.96 -13.90
N PRO A 167 4.81 17.72 -13.63
CA PRO A 167 6.08 17.59 -14.34
C PRO A 167 6.67 16.18 -14.24
N ASP A 168 7.24 15.70 -15.35
CA ASP A 168 8.01 14.47 -15.33
C ASP A 168 9.40 14.72 -14.75
N ILE A 169 9.70 14.05 -13.64
CA ILE A 169 10.99 14.12 -12.96
C ILE A 169 11.87 12.87 -13.18
N GLY A 170 11.40 11.88 -13.94
CA GLY A 170 12.16 10.67 -14.28
C GLY A 170 12.26 9.60 -13.19
N TRP A 171 11.61 9.80 -12.04
CA TRP A 171 11.49 8.82 -10.96
C TRP A 171 10.17 9.01 -10.19
N ASN A 172 9.80 8.05 -9.34
CA ASN A 172 8.53 8.01 -8.62
C ASN A 172 8.74 8.18 -7.10
N PRO A 173 8.72 9.43 -6.57
CA PRO A 173 8.92 9.71 -5.16
C PRO A 173 7.82 9.09 -4.28
N CYS A 174 6.56 9.15 -4.71
CA CYS A 174 5.43 8.60 -3.94
C CYS A 174 5.52 7.08 -3.79
N GLY A 175 5.93 6.37 -4.85
CA GLY A 175 6.14 4.93 -4.78
C GLY A 175 7.35 4.56 -3.94
N GLY A 176 8.45 5.29 -4.08
CA GLY A 176 9.67 5.05 -3.31
C GLY A 176 9.45 5.18 -1.81
N GLU A 177 8.77 6.24 -1.36
CA GLU A 177 8.43 6.46 0.06
C GLU A 177 7.67 5.26 0.65
N ARG A 178 6.64 4.75 -0.03
CA ARG A 178 5.83 3.63 0.45
C ARG A 178 6.62 2.31 0.57
N TYR A 179 7.52 2.04 -0.38
CA TYR A 179 8.39 0.87 -0.29
C TYR A 179 9.42 1.00 0.84
N LEU A 180 9.97 2.19 1.05
CA LEU A 180 10.86 2.47 2.18
C LEU A 180 10.14 2.34 3.52
N ASP A 181 8.88 2.78 3.62
CA ASP A 181 8.06 2.59 4.81
C ASP A 181 7.83 1.11 5.13
N PHE A 182 7.54 0.28 4.12
CA PHE A 182 7.46 -1.17 4.31
C PHE A 182 8.78 -1.71 4.88
N LEU A 183 9.91 -1.40 4.25
CA LEU A 183 11.23 -1.85 4.72
C LEU A 183 11.54 -1.37 6.14
N ARG A 184 11.15 -0.14 6.48
CA ARG A 184 11.30 0.41 7.84
C ARG A 184 10.56 -0.46 8.86
N PHE A 185 9.35 -0.91 8.57
CA PHE A 185 8.57 -1.75 9.49
C PHE A 185 9.10 -3.19 9.60
N THR A 186 9.91 -3.66 8.64
CA THR A 186 10.53 -5.00 8.72
C THR A 186 11.85 -5.00 9.48
N VAL A 187 12.58 -3.88 9.46
CA VAL A 187 13.87 -3.75 10.16
C VAL A 187 13.77 -3.12 11.54
N PHE A 188 12.66 -2.45 11.86
CA PHE A 188 12.45 -1.80 13.15
C PHE A 188 11.07 -2.12 13.71
N VAL A 189 11.03 -2.88 14.81
CA VAL A 189 9.80 -3.43 15.39
C VAL A 189 9.80 -3.20 16.90
N ASN A 190 8.69 -2.66 17.44
CA ASN A 190 8.54 -2.43 18.89
C ASN A 190 9.67 -1.62 19.56
N GLY A 191 10.35 -0.75 18.81
CA GLY A 191 11.46 0.07 19.34
C GLY A 191 12.85 -0.57 19.18
N GLU A 192 12.93 -1.78 18.62
CA GLU A 192 14.18 -2.54 18.47
C GLU A 192 14.49 -2.81 16.99
N SER A 193 15.79 -2.91 16.69
CA SER A 193 16.29 -3.28 15.36
C SER A 193 16.24 -4.81 15.17
N VAL A 194 15.73 -5.24 14.02
CA VAL A 194 15.78 -6.64 13.59
C VAL A 194 17.00 -6.80 12.68
N GLU A 195 18.15 -7.09 13.30
CA GLU A 195 19.46 -7.10 12.62
C GLU A 195 19.54 -8.07 11.44
N GLU A 196 18.88 -9.22 11.49
CA GLU A 196 18.85 -10.19 10.39
C GLU A 196 18.22 -9.56 9.13
N ASN A 197 17.07 -8.91 9.30
CA ASN A 197 16.40 -8.19 8.22
C ASN A 197 17.21 -6.99 7.75
N ALA A 198 17.77 -6.20 8.69
CA ALA A 198 18.57 -5.03 8.35
C ALA A 198 19.79 -5.39 7.49
N ASN A 199 20.51 -6.45 7.84
CA ASN A 199 21.67 -6.94 7.08
C ASN A 199 21.29 -7.39 5.66
N VAL A 200 20.15 -8.07 5.51
CA VAL A 200 19.61 -8.47 4.19
C VAL A 200 19.25 -7.24 3.37
N VAL A 201 18.48 -6.30 3.95
CA VAL A 201 18.04 -5.08 3.27
C VAL A 201 19.22 -4.24 2.82
N VAL A 202 20.20 -3.98 3.69
CA VAL A 202 21.41 -3.20 3.33
C VAL A 202 22.16 -3.88 2.19
N ARG A 203 22.39 -5.20 2.28
CA ARG A 203 23.07 -5.99 1.23
C ARG A 203 22.34 -5.95 -0.11
N LEU A 204 21.01 -5.95 -0.12
CA LEU A 204 20.21 -5.83 -1.33
C LEU A 204 20.26 -4.41 -1.92
N LEU A 205 20.18 -3.37 -1.07
CA LEU A 205 20.21 -1.97 -1.49
C LEU A 205 21.55 -1.58 -2.12
N ILE A 206 22.68 -1.96 -1.51
CA ILE A 206 24.01 -1.63 -2.07
C ILE A 206 24.29 -2.29 -3.42
N ARG A 207 23.59 -3.38 -3.74
CA ARG A 207 23.68 -4.08 -5.03
C ARG A 207 22.82 -3.44 -6.11
N ARG A 208 21.95 -2.49 -5.76
CA ARG A 208 21.00 -1.83 -6.66
C ARG A 208 21.04 -0.31 -6.42
N PRO A 209 22.03 0.41 -6.97
CA PRO A 209 22.17 1.85 -6.77
C PRO A 209 20.94 2.64 -7.23
N GLU A 210 20.08 2.07 -8.08
CA GLU A 210 18.82 2.63 -8.54
C GLU A 210 17.80 2.82 -7.41
N CYS A 211 17.94 2.11 -6.29
CA CYS A 211 17.12 2.31 -5.09
C CYS A 211 17.37 3.68 -4.44
N PHE A 212 18.54 4.28 -4.66
CA PHE A 212 18.83 5.63 -4.17
C PHE A 212 18.22 6.68 -5.11
N GLY A 213 17.93 7.86 -4.55
CA GLY A 213 17.49 8.99 -5.36
C GLY A 213 18.53 9.36 -6.42
N PRO A 214 18.13 9.86 -7.61
CA PRO A 214 19.05 10.14 -8.72
C PRO A 214 20.28 10.98 -8.32
N ALA A 215 20.09 11.97 -7.44
CA ALA A 215 21.17 12.83 -6.96
C ALA A 215 22.23 12.12 -6.07
N LEU A 216 21.97 10.88 -5.64
CA LEU A 216 22.85 10.07 -4.78
C LEU A 216 23.49 8.89 -5.52
N ARG A 217 23.10 8.64 -6.77
CA ARG A 217 23.73 7.62 -7.62
C ARG A 217 25.04 8.23 -8.12
N GLY A 218 26.18 7.66 -7.73
CA GLY A 218 27.51 8.27 -7.92
C GLY A 218 27.90 8.72 -9.34
N GLU A 219 27.12 8.39 -10.36
CA GLU A 219 27.26 8.91 -11.73
C GLU A 219 26.46 10.21 -11.90
N GLY A 220 27.10 11.37 -11.69
CA GLY A 220 26.52 12.69 -11.99
C GLY A 220 25.58 13.27 -10.93
N GLY A 221 25.41 12.61 -9.78
CA GLY A 221 24.67 13.15 -8.64
C GLY A 221 25.42 14.29 -7.94
N ASN A 222 24.72 15.38 -7.62
CA ASN A 222 25.29 16.54 -6.91
C ASN A 222 25.32 16.36 -5.37
N GLY A 223 25.01 15.16 -4.88
CA GLY A 223 25.00 14.84 -3.45
C GLY A 223 23.72 15.28 -2.74
N LEU A 224 23.59 14.84 -1.46
CA LEU A 224 22.37 15.03 -0.68
C LEU A 224 22.07 16.50 -0.39
N LEU A 225 23.08 17.29 -0.04
CA LEU A 225 22.89 18.70 0.31
C LEU A 225 22.29 19.48 -0.87
N ALA A 226 22.89 19.36 -2.06
CA ALA A 226 22.40 20.02 -3.26
C ALA A 226 20.97 19.58 -3.62
N ALA A 227 20.66 18.29 -3.46
CA ALA A 227 19.31 17.77 -3.69
C ALA A 227 18.27 18.38 -2.73
N ILE A 228 18.63 18.59 -1.47
CA ILE A 228 17.74 19.25 -0.49
C ILE A 228 17.58 20.74 -0.79
N GLU A 229 18.66 21.43 -1.18
CA GLU A 229 18.60 22.83 -1.60
C GLU A 229 17.70 23.01 -2.83
N GLU A 230 17.81 22.12 -3.83
CA GLU A 230 16.92 22.08 -4.99
C GLU A 230 15.47 21.82 -4.58
N ALA A 231 15.22 20.87 -3.67
CA ALA A 231 13.88 20.59 -3.17
C ALA A 231 13.25 21.80 -2.44
N ILE A 232 14.04 22.59 -1.72
CA ILE A 232 13.59 23.85 -1.10
C ILE A 232 13.15 24.84 -2.20
N GLN A 233 13.93 24.99 -3.27
CA GLN A 233 13.56 25.85 -4.39
C GLN A 233 12.28 25.38 -5.07
N ILE A 234 12.14 24.06 -5.30
CA ILE A 234 10.91 23.46 -5.86
C ILE A 234 9.70 23.76 -4.97
N SER A 235 9.85 23.67 -3.65
CA SER A 235 8.74 23.94 -2.71
C SER A 235 8.24 25.39 -2.75
N GLN A 236 9.08 26.31 -3.22
CA GLN A 236 8.77 27.74 -3.35
C GLN A 236 8.24 28.11 -4.74
N ASP A 237 8.34 27.21 -5.72
CA ASP A 237 7.91 27.42 -7.11
C ASP A 237 6.55 26.73 -7.38
N PRO A 238 5.44 27.50 -7.43
CA PRO A 238 4.12 26.94 -7.68
C PRO A 238 3.97 26.29 -9.07
N ALA A 239 4.85 26.60 -10.03
CA ALA A 239 4.81 26.00 -11.36
C ALA A 239 5.31 24.55 -11.38
N ARG A 240 5.97 24.10 -10.29
CA ARG A 240 6.41 22.71 -10.12
C ARG A 240 5.35 21.82 -9.50
N ASP A 241 4.27 22.40 -8.96
CA ASP A 241 3.10 21.66 -8.49
C ASP A 241 2.12 21.37 -9.63
N GLY A 242 1.16 20.48 -9.39
CA GLY A 242 0.12 20.14 -10.36
C GLY A 242 -0.72 21.36 -10.77
N PRO A 243 -1.46 21.27 -11.90
CA PRO A 243 -2.31 22.36 -12.35
C PRO A 243 -3.26 22.80 -11.24
N THR A 244 -3.22 24.09 -10.90
CA THR A 244 -4.14 24.66 -9.91
C THR A 244 -5.57 24.37 -10.35
N VAL A 245 -6.32 23.60 -9.54
CA VAL A 245 -7.74 23.37 -9.79
C VAL A 245 -8.39 24.75 -9.80
N LYS A 246 -8.87 25.19 -10.98
CA LYS A 246 -9.78 26.34 -11.05
C LYS A 246 -10.92 26.01 -10.10
N LYS A 247 -10.98 26.68 -8.95
CA LYS A 247 -12.15 26.66 -8.07
C LYS A 247 -13.32 27.07 -8.95
N ASP A 248 -14.16 26.11 -9.33
CA ASP A 248 -15.46 26.41 -9.91
C ASP A 248 -16.25 27.22 -8.86
N ARG A 249 -16.19 28.54 -8.98
CA ARG A 249 -17.10 29.47 -8.33
C ARG A 249 -18.48 29.35 -8.99
N ARG A 250 -19.11 28.17 -8.91
CA ARG A 250 -20.52 27.97 -9.24
C ARG A 250 -21.08 26.84 -8.39
N ARG A 251 -21.57 27.23 -7.21
CA ARG A 251 -22.68 26.65 -6.45
C ARG A 251 -22.86 27.53 -5.21
N GLU A 252 -23.44 28.69 -5.43
CA GLU A 252 -24.46 29.24 -4.51
C GLU A 252 -25.76 28.49 -4.80
#